data_AF-A0A178MGR1-F1
#
_entry.id   AF-A0A178MGR1-F1
#
_cell.length_a   1.000
_cell.length_b   1.000
_cell.length_c   1.000
_cell.angle_alpha   90.00
_cell.angle_beta   90.00
_cell.angle_gamma   90.00
#
_symmetry.space_group_name_H-M   'P 1'
#
loop_
_entity.id
_entity.type
_entity.pdbx_description
1 polymer ?
#
loop_
_entity_poly.entity_id
_entity_poly.type
_entity_poly.pdbx_seq_one_letter_code
_entity_poly.pdbx_strand_id
1 'polypeptide(L)'
;MSDDLPIDSEALARAEAALAALSKDYLSWAEADLVALRRALADRDWDGLHRIAHNTKGQAATFGYPLVSILAGRLCFLILTHGQPEPEQWRQAQALVDGIGRVLVGSLTGDGGEAGQQLLAELS
;
A
#
# COMPACT_ATOMS: atom_id res chain seq x y z
N MET A 1 27.99 12.05 -36.11
CA MET A 1 26.54 12.00 -36.32
C MET A 1 25.98 11.21 -35.16
N SER A 2 25.52 11.92 -34.14
CA SER A 2 24.88 11.33 -32.97
C SER A 2 23.49 10.87 -33.39
N ASP A 3 23.23 9.59 -33.23
CA ASP A 3 21.95 8.93 -33.50
C ASP A 3 21.05 9.15 -32.27
N ASP A 4 20.49 10.35 -32.15
CA ASP A 4 19.39 10.62 -31.24
C ASP A 4 18.11 10.13 -31.92
N LEU A 5 17.77 8.86 -31.73
CA LEU A 5 16.48 8.34 -32.14
C LEU A 5 15.38 9.14 -31.42
N PRO A 6 14.46 9.82 -32.14
CA PRO A 6 13.31 10.43 -31.50
C PRO A 6 12.54 9.31 -30.80
N ILE A 7 12.29 9.43 -29.49
CA ILE A 7 11.32 8.56 -28.84
C ILE A 7 10.03 8.71 -29.62
N ASP A 8 9.61 7.61 -30.26
CA ASP A 8 8.36 7.55 -31.01
C ASP A 8 7.23 7.96 -30.05
N SER A 9 6.65 9.13 -30.29
CA SER A 9 5.59 9.70 -29.46
C SER A 9 4.41 8.74 -29.33
N GLU A 10 4.19 7.87 -30.31
CA GLU A 10 3.17 6.83 -30.27
C GLU A 10 3.57 5.64 -29.39
N ALA A 11 4.87 5.32 -29.29
CA ALA A 11 5.38 4.34 -28.34
C ALA A 11 5.31 4.87 -26.90
N LEU A 12 5.62 6.15 -26.68
CA LEU A 12 5.47 6.79 -25.36
C LEU A 12 4.01 6.84 -24.92
N ALA A 13 3.10 7.28 -25.78
CA ALA A 13 1.67 7.32 -25.49
C ALA A 13 1.09 5.93 -25.18
N ARG A 14 1.53 4.88 -25.89
CA ARG A 14 1.15 3.48 -25.59
C ARG A 14 1.68 3.03 -24.23
N ALA A 15 2.90 3.40 -23.87
CA ALA A 15 3.48 3.08 -22.56
C ALA A 15 2.72 3.77 -21.42
N GLU A 16 2.39 5.05 -21.56
CA GLU A 16 1.61 5.81 -20.57
C GLU A 16 0.20 5.24 -20.41
N ALA A 17 -0.47 4.88 -21.52
CA ALA A 17 -1.78 4.25 -21.47
C ALA A 17 -1.76 2.88 -20.78
N ALA A 18 -0.73 2.07 -21.03
CA ALA A 18 -0.54 0.79 -20.34
C ALA A 18 -0.29 0.99 -18.83
N LEU A 19 0.51 1.98 -18.44
CA LEU A 19 0.74 2.33 -17.03
C LEU A 19 -0.54 2.82 -16.34
N ALA A 20 -1.35 3.63 -17.03
CA ALA A 20 -2.64 4.10 -16.51
C ALA A 20 -3.64 2.95 -16.29
N ALA A 21 -3.72 2.00 -17.25
CA ALA A 21 -4.54 0.81 -17.12
C ALA A 21 -4.10 -0.06 -15.94
N LEU A 22 -2.79 -0.33 -15.83
CA LEU A 22 -2.20 -1.08 -14.70
C LEU A 22 -2.46 -0.40 -13.35
N SER A 23 -2.42 0.93 -13.29
CA SER A 23 -2.70 1.70 -12.07
C SER A 23 -4.16 1.56 -11.62
N LYS A 24 -5.10 1.50 -12.57
CA LYS A 24 -6.53 1.29 -12.28
C LYS A 24 -6.78 -0.12 -11.74
N ASP A 25 -6.12 -1.12 -12.32
CA ASP A 25 -6.21 -2.50 -11.85
C ASP A 25 -5.62 -2.66 -10.45
N TYR A 26 -4.51 -1.97 -10.17
CA TYR A 26 -3.91 -1.96 -8.83
C TYR A 26 -4.84 -1.42 -7.75
N LEU A 27 -5.54 -0.29 -7.98
CA LEU A 27 -6.45 0.26 -6.98
C LEU A 27 -7.55 -0.74 -6.62
N SER A 28 -8.07 -1.47 -7.60
CA SER A 28 -9.07 -2.52 -7.37
C SER A 28 -8.49 -3.66 -6.52
N TRP A 29 -7.24 -4.05 -6.74
CA TRP A 29 -6.56 -5.06 -5.91
C TRP A 29 -6.24 -4.54 -4.51
N ALA A 30 -5.81 -3.29 -4.37
CA ALA A 30 -5.51 -2.67 -3.09
C ALA A 30 -6.77 -2.53 -2.21
N GLU A 31 -7.92 -2.22 -2.82
CA GLU A 31 -9.22 -2.23 -2.15
C GLU A 31 -9.60 -3.64 -1.67
N ALA A 32 -9.40 -4.66 -2.51
CA ALA A 32 -9.64 -6.05 -2.13
C ALA A 32 -8.74 -6.51 -0.97
N ASP A 33 -7.46 -6.14 -1.01
CA ASP A 33 -6.49 -6.37 0.07
C ASP A 33 -6.93 -5.66 1.37
N LEU A 34 -7.39 -4.41 1.29
CA LEU A 34 -7.90 -3.67 2.45
C LEU A 34 -9.13 -4.37 3.08
N VAL A 35 -10.05 -4.86 2.25
CA VAL A 35 -11.19 -5.66 2.73
C VAL A 35 -10.71 -6.93 3.42
N ALA A 36 -9.70 -7.61 2.85
CA ALA A 36 -9.13 -8.81 3.45
C ALA A 36 -8.42 -8.52 4.79
N LEU A 37 -7.67 -7.41 4.90
CA LEU A 37 -7.03 -6.97 6.15
C LEU A 37 -8.08 -6.70 7.24
N ARG A 38 -9.18 -6.02 6.90
CA ARG A 38 -10.28 -5.75 7.85
C ARG A 38 -10.97 -7.03 8.31
N ARG A 39 -11.14 -8.00 7.41
CA ARG A 39 -11.68 -9.32 7.77
C ARG A 39 -10.74 -10.07 8.72
N ALA A 40 -9.44 -10.10 8.43
CA ALA A 40 -8.46 -10.72 9.32
C ALA A 40 -8.44 -10.09 10.72
N LEU A 41 -8.62 -8.77 10.83
CA LEU A 41 -8.78 -8.09 12.11
C LEU A 41 -10.05 -8.52 12.86
N ALA A 42 -11.18 -8.60 12.17
CA ALA A 42 -12.46 -9.03 12.75
C ALA A 42 -12.42 -10.50 13.22
N ASP A 43 -11.79 -11.36 12.42
CA ASP A 43 -11.65 -12.80 12.67
C ASP A 43 -10.53 -13.11 13.68
N ARG A 44 -9.77 -12.09 14.11
CA ARG A 44 -8.63 -12.22 15.03
C ARG A 44 -7.54 -13.15 14.46
N ASP A 45 -7.37 -13.13 13.14
CA ASP A 45 -6.39 -13.93 12.39
C ASP A 45 -5.07 -13.18 12.22
N TRP A 46 -4.15 -13.36 13.18
CA TRP A 46 -2.87 -12.66 13.21
C TRP A 46 -1.93 -13.06 12.06
N ASP A 47 -1.90 -14.36 11.73
CA ASP A 47 -1.06 -14.89 10.65
C ASP A 47 -1.60 -14.49 9.27
N GLY A 48 -2.93 -14.51 9.10
CA GLY A 48 -3.60 -14.01 7.92
C GLY A 48 -3.32 -12.52 7.70
N LEU A 49 -3.34 -11.73 8.77
CA LEU A 49 -3.01 -10.30 8.72
C LEU A 49 -1.59 -10.08 8.19
N HIS A 50 -0.61 -10.87 8.64
CA HIS A 50 0.76 -10.77 8.16
C HIS A 50 0.89 -11.14 6.68
N ARG A 51 0.27 -12.25 6.26
CA ARG A 51 0.32 -12.70 4.87
C ARG A 51 -0.25 -11.66 3.91
N ILE A 52 -1.40 -11.07 4.26
CA ILE A 52 -2.04 -10.04 3.43
C ILE A 52 -1.19 -8.77 3.44
N ALA A 53 -0.74 -8.30 4.61
CA ALA A 53 0.12 -7.12 4.72
C ALA A 53 1.42 -7.25 3.91
N HIS A 54 2.04 -8.43 3.90
CA HIS A 54 3.24 -8.71 3.11
C HIS A 54 2.96 -8.57 1.60
N ASN A 55 1.84 -9.12 1.14
CA ASN A 55 1.43 -9.04 -0.26
C ASN A 55 1.10 -7.59 -0.66
N THR A 56 0.35 -6.87 0.16
CA THR A 56 -0.02 -5.47 -0.06
C THR A 56 1.22 -4.57 -0.11
N LYS A 57 2.19 -4.79 0.77
CA LYS A 57 3.49 -4.09 0.76
C LYS A 57 4.21 -4.27 -0.58
N GLY A 58 4.33 -5.53 -1.03
CA GLY A 58 5.02 -5.86 -2.27
C GLY A 58 4.39 -5.19 -3.48
N GLN A 59 3.06 -5.32 -3.62
CA GLN A 59 2.32 -4.71 -4.72
C GLN A 59 2.42 -3.17 -4.69
N ALA A 60 2.23 -2.54 -3.52
CA ALA A 60 2.27 -1.09 -3.39
C ALA A 60 3.60 -0.48 -3.84
N ALA A 61 4.73 -1.15 -3.56
CA ALA A 61 6.04 -0.74 -4.03
C ALA A 61 6.15 -0.77 -5.57
N THR A 62 5.56 -1.78 -6.21
CA THR A 62 5.56 -1.92 -7.69
C THR A 62 4.73 -0.84 -8.38
N PHE A 63 3.61 -0.43 -7.79
CA PHE A 63 2.65 0.50 -8.42
C PHE A 63 2.79 1.96 -7.97
N GLY A 64 3.82 2.33 -7.21
CA GLY A 64 4.10 3.72 -6.85
C GLY A 64 3.28 4.28 -5.69
N TYR A 65 2.88 3.43 -4.74
CA TYR A 65 2.16 3.81 -3.52
C TYR A 65 3.05 3.61 -2.27
N PRO A 66 4.09 4.44 -2.09
CA PRO A 66 5.08 4.21 -1.03
C PRO A 66 4.46 4.34 0.37
N LEU A 67 3.43 5.17 0.56
CA LEU A 67 2.71 5.26 1.85
C LEU A 67 2.03 3.93 2.23
N VAL A 68 1.35 3.28 1.29
CA VAL A 68 0.75 1.95 1.52
C VAL A 68 1.85 0.93 1.84
N SER A 69 2.97 0.96 1.11
CA SER A 69 4.11 0.08 1.37
C SER A 69 4.72 0.27 2.76
N ILE A 70 4.86 1.53 3.21
CA ILE A 70 5.37 1.86 4.55
C ILE A 70 4.43 1.34 5.63
N LEU A 71 3.12 1.64 5.54
CA LEU A 71 2.14 1.24 6.56
C LEU A 71 1.99 -0.28 6.64
N ALA A 72 1.92 -0.96 5.49
CA ALA A 72 1.90 -2.42 5.43
C ALA A 72 3.21 -3.02 5.97
N GLY A 73 4.36 -2.37 5.74
CA GLY A 73 5.64 -2.74 6.33
C GLY A 73 5.68 -2.62 7.85
N ARG A 74 5.13 -1.54 8.42
CA ARG A 74 4.97 -1.36 9.88
C ARG A 74 4.07 -2.45 10.47
N LEU A 75 2.99 -2.80 9.78
CA LEU A 75 2.09 -3.87 10.18
C LEU A 75 2.81 -5.23 10.20
N CYS A 76 3.59 -5.56 9.16
CA CYS A 76 4.42 -6.76 9.17
C CYS A 76 5.43 -6.77 10.32
N PHE A 77 6.09 -5.64 10.58
CA PHE A 77 7.04 -5.53 11.68
C PHE A 77 6.37 -5.78 13.03
N LEU A 78 5.23 -5.11 13.30
CA LEU A 78 4.43 -5.32 14.50
C LEU A 78 4.10 -6.80 14.73
N ILE A 79 3.65 -7.49 13.68
CA ILE A 79 3.27 -8.91 13.76
C ILE A 79 4.49 -9.80 14.02
N LEU A 80 5.59 -9.59 13.29
CA LEU A 80 6.81 -10.39 13.43
C LEU A 80 7.52 -10.18 14.77
N THR A 81 7.43 -8.97 15.35
CA THR A 81 7.98 -8.68 16.68
C THR A 81 7.11 -9.27 17.81
N HIS A 82 5.82 -9.49 17.56
CA HIS A 82 4.87 -10.01 18.53
C HIS A 82 4.16 -11.26 18.01
N GLY A 83 4.78 -12.43 18.21
CA GLY A 83 4.21 -13.73 17.81
C GLY A 83 2.89 -14.10 18.51
N GLN A 84 2.55 -13.42 19.61
CA GLN A 84 1.22 -13.45 20.22
C GLN A 84 0.76 -12.01 20.51
N PRO A 85 -0.31 -11.52 19.86
CA PRO A 85 -0.77 -10.14 20.02
C PRO A 85 -1.60 -9.95 21.29
N GLU A 86 -1.22 -8.96 22.11
CA GLU A 86 -2.06 -8.46 23.20
C GLU A 86 -3.05 -7.40 22.67
N PRO A 87 -4.02 -6.93 23.49
CA PRO A 87 -5.02 -5.96 23.04
C PRO A 87 -4.42 -4.68 22.43
N GLU A 88 -3.23 -4.27 22.87
CA GLU A 88 -2.54 -3.11 22.30
C GLU A 88 -2.04 -3.36 20.87
N GLN A 89 -1.44 -4.52 20.58
CA GLN A 89 -1.01 -4.86 19.22
C GLN A 89 -2.21 -4.92 18.26
N TRP A 90 -3.37 -5.38 18.73
CA TRP A 90 -4.59 -5.34 17.93
C TRP A 90 -5.06 -3.92 17.62
N ARG A 91 -4.97 -2.99 18.59
CA ARG A 91 -5.29 -1.57 18.36
C ARG A 91 -4.33 -0.92 17.37
N GLN A 92 -3.03 -1.19 17.51
CA GLN A 92 -2.01 -0.68 16.59
C GLN A 92 -2.20 -1.23 15.18
N ALA A 93 -2.49 -2.53 15.06
CA ALA A 93 -2.78 -3.15 13.77
C ALA A 93 -4.03 -2.54 13.11
N GLN A 94 -5.10 -2.30 13.87
CA GLN A 94 -6.30 -1.61 13.38
C GLN A 94 -5.97 -0.21 12.87
N ALA A 95 -5.21 0.58 13.63
CA ALA A 95 -4.82 1.94 13.24
C ALA A 95 -4.00 1.96 11.94
N LEU A 96 -3.09 0.99 11.75
CA LEU A 96 -2.31 0.85 10.52
C LEU A 96 -3.18 0.47 9.32
N VAL A 97 -4.14 -0.45 9.48
CA VAL A 97 -5.09 -0.83 8.43
C VAL A 97 -6.02 0.32 8.05
N ASP A 98 -6.48 1.10 9.03
CA ASP A 98 -7.26 2.31 8.77
C ASP A 98 -6.44 3.39 8.07
N GLY A 99 -5.16 3.52 8.42
CA GLY A 99 -4.20 4.36 7.70
C GLY A 99 -4.06 3.97 6.22
N ILE A 100 -3.94 2.67 5.92
CA ILE A 100 -3.93 2.17 4.53
C ILE A 100 -5.22 2.58 3.81
N GLY A 101 -6.37 2.45 4.48
CA GLY A 101 -7.65 2.92 3.94
C GLY A 101 -7.69 4.41 3.63
N ARG A 102 -7.14 5.27 4.50
CA ARG A 102 -7.04 6.72 4.28
C ARG A 102 -6.20 7.06 3.06
N VAL A 103 -5.08 6.36 2.85
CA VAL A 103 -4.20 6.54 1.69
C VAL A 103 -4.93 6.18 0.39
N LEU A 104 -5.63 5.04 0.37
CA LEU A 104 -6.35 4.57 -0.82
C LEU A 104 -7.54 5.48 -1.16
N VAL A 105 -8.37 5.85 -0.19
CA VAL A 105 -9.52 6.76 -0.39
C VAL A 105 -9.06 8.15 -0.82
N GLY A 106 -7.98 8.66 -0.21
CA GLY A 106 -7.40 9.95 -0.57
C GLY A 106 -6.63 9.95 -1.89
N SER A 107 -6.44 8.78 -2.53
CA SER A 107 -5.56 8.60 -3.69
C SER A 107 -4.20 9.27 -3.49
N LEU A 108 -3.63 9.14 -2.28
CA LEU A 108 -2.36 9.77 -1.92
C LEU A 108 -1.22 9.01 -2.62
N THR A 109 -0.92 9.42 -3.86
CA THR A 109 0.20 8.91 -4.65
C THR A 109 1.50 9.60 -4.26
N GLY A 110 2.65 8.98 -4.57
CA GLY A 110 3.94 9.50 -4.14
C GLY A 110 4.04 9.57 -2.60
N ASP A 111 4.66 10.62 -2.07
CA ASP A 111 4.82 10.82 -0.62
C ASP A 111 3.53 11.32 0.09
N GLY A 112 2.46 11.58 -0.67
CA GLY A 112 1.21 12.16 -0.18
C GLY A 112 1.33 13.58 0.38
N GLY A 113 2.44 14.26 0.13
CA GLY A 113 2.71 15.61 0.63
C GLY A 113 2.57 15.74 2.15
N GLU A 114 2.11 16.90 2.60
CA GLU A 114 1.90 17.18 4.03
C GLU A 114 0.92 16.20 4.69
N ALA A 115 -0.15 15.82 3.98
CA ALA A 115 -1.15 14.88 4.48
C ALA A 115 -0.55 13.48 4.72
N GLY A 116 0.31 13.01 3.81
CA GLY A 116 1.04 11.76 3.96
C GLY A 116 2.02 11.79 5.14
N GLN A 117 2.76 12.88 5.30
CA GLN A 117 3.69 13.05 6.42
C GLN A 117 2.99 13.08 7.77
N GLN A 118 1.88 13.82 7.88
CA GLN A 118 1.06 13.87 9.09
C GLN A 118 0.51 12.49 9.44
N LEU A 119 -0.03 11.77 8.44
CA LEU A 119 -0.51 10.40 8.65
C LEU A 119 0.59 9.46 9.17
N LEU A 120 1.80 9.54 8.61
CA LEU A 120 2.92 8.71 9.05
C LEU A 120 3.40 9.04 10.46
N ALA A 121 3.29 10.30 10.89
CA ALA A 121 3.63 10.75 12.24
C ALA A 121 2.55 10.37 13.27
N GLU A 122 1.27 10.35 12.88
CA GLU A 122 0.17 9.87 13.73
C GLU A 122 0.29 8.36 14.05
N LEU A 123 0.88 7.60 13.12
CA LEU A 123 0.94 6.13 13.16
C LEU A 123 2.36 5.58 13.35
N SER A 124 3.29 6.41 13.87
CA SER A 124 4.68 6.04 14.13
C SER A 124 4.87 5.28 15.44
#